data_AF-A0A969PXD4-F1
#
_entry.id   AF-A0A969PXD4-F1
#
_cell.length_a   1.000
_cell.length_b   1.000
_cell.length_c   1.000
_cell.angle_alpha   90.00
_cell.angle_beta   90.00
_cell.angle_gamma   90.00
#
_symmetry.space_group_name_H-M   'P 1'
#
loop_
_entity.id
_entity.type
_entity.pdbx_description
1 polymer ?
#
loop_
_entity_poly.entity_id
_entity_poly.type
_entity_poly.pdbx_seq_one_letter_code
_entity_poly.pdbx_strand_id
1 'polypeptide(L)'
;MSLTDSPFTTTTVEFDPFADGELLLTALATESQKEIWASVRMSDEANCAYNESQSLRLRGDLNIAALQSALQELVQRHEALRMTFSPDGRQLCIATSQEQELPLIDLCELEPQKEINN
;
A
#
# COMPACT_ATOMS: atom_id res chain seq x y z
N MET A 1 35.82 42.08 -11.40
CA MET A 1 35.30 41.65 -10.10
C MET A 1 34.05 40.84 -10.39
N SER A 2 34.22 39.52 -10.49
CA SER A 2 33.16 38.58 -10.92
C SER A 2 32.31 38.16 -9.74
N LEU A 3 30.98 38.28 -9.88
CA LEU A 3 30.01 37.56 -9.07
C LEU A 3 29.13 36.79 -10.04
N THR A 4 29.40 35.49 -10.15
CA THR A 4 28.53 34.50 -10.81
C THR A 4 27.31 34.32 -9.94
N ASP A 5 26.17 34.83 -10.39
CA ASP A 5 24.86 34.47 -9.85
C ASP A 5 24.46 33.15 -10.51
N SER A 6 24.74 32.02 -9.84
CA SER A 6 24.28 30.71 -10.30
C SER A 6 22.76 30.64 -10.20
N PRO A 7 22.04 30.22 -11.25
CA PRO A 7 20.62 29.99 -11.10
C PRO A 7 20.42 28.74 -10.23
N PHE A 8 19.82 28.92 -9.05
CA PHE A 8 19.27 27.79 -8.32
C PHE A 8 18.10 27.22 -9.15
N THR A 9 18.35 26.14 -9.89
CA THR A 9 17.29 25.39 -10.55
C THR A 9 16.42 24.77 -9.46
N THR A 10 15.24 25.34 -9.25
CA THR A 10 14.25 24.74 -8.35
C THR A 10 13.58 23.62 -9.13
N THR A 11 13.88 22.37 -8.81
CA THR A 11 13.15 21.21 -9.32
C THR A 11 11.86 21.10 -8.51
N THR A 12 10.71 21.32 -9.13
CA THR A 12 9.42 20.98 -8.55
C THR A 12 9.40 19.47 -8.32
N VAL A 13 9.41 19.05 -7.05
CA VAL A 13 9.07 17.67 -6.71
C VAL A 13 7.55 17.61 -6.74
N GLU A 14 7.02 16.88 -7.72
CA GLU A 14 5.59 16.61 -7.89
C GLU A 14 5.15 15.60 -6.82
N PHE A 15 5.22 16.02 -5.56
CA PHE A 15 4.67 15.28 -4.43
C PHE A 15 3.26 15.81 -4.18
N ASP A 16 2.27 15.04 -4.58
CA ASP A 16 0.88 15.27 -4.21
C ASP A 16 0.58 14.50 -2.91
N PRO A 17 0.47 15.17 -1.75
CA PRO A 17 0.13 14.51 -0.49
C PRO A 17 -1.28 13.90 -0.48
N PHE A 18 -2.08 14.10 -1.54
CA PHE A 18 -3.42 13.57 -1.73
C PHE A 18 -3.51 12.54 -2.87
N ALA A 19 -2.38 12.09 -3.44
CA ALA A 19 -2.37 11.08 -4.50
C ALA A 19 -3.08 9.77 -4.06
N ASP A 20 -3.06 9.48 -2.75
CA ASP A 20 -3.70 8.31 -2.13
C ASP A 20 -5.14 8.59 -1.62
N GLY A 21 -5.72 9.74 -1.97
CA GLY A 21 -7.08 10.15 -1.61
C GLY A 21 -7.16 11.22 -0.51
N GLU A 22 -8.38 11.70 -0.23
CA GLU A 22 -8.64 12.70 0.81
C GLU A 22 -8.34 12.11 2.20
N LEU A 23 -7.53 12.79 3.01
CA LEU A 23 -7.19 12.34 4.36
C LEU A 23 -8.38 12.48 5.31
N LEU A 24 -8.76 11.37 5.96
CA LEU A 24 -9.75 11.35 7.03
C LEU A 24 -9.17 11.89 8.33
N LEU A 25 -8.00 11.37 8.73
CA LEU A 25 -7.30 11.77 9.95
C LEU A 25 -5.82 11.40 9.91
N THR A 26 -5.08 11.95 10.86
CA THR A 26 -3.69 11.57 11.14
C THR A 26 -3.51 11.14 12.59
N ALA A 27 -2.67 10.15 12.83
CA ALA A 27 -2.30 9.70 14.18
C ALA A 27 -0.77 9.62 14.34
N LEU A 28 -0.26 9.67 15.56
CA LEU A 28 1.16 9.46 15.81
C LEU A 28 1.51 7.97 15.64
N ALA A 29 2.62 7.69 14.95
CA ALA A 29 3.18 6.35 14.92
C ALA A 29 3.72 5.97 16.30
N THR A 30 3.47 4.73 16.70
CA THR A 30 4.09 4.11 17.89
C THR A 30 5.58 3.87 17.66
N GLU A 31 6.36 3.66 18.72
CA GLU A 31 7.80 3.39 18.59
C GLU A 31 8.08 2.15 17.74
N SER A 32 7.32 1.05 17.95
CA SER A 32 7.46 -0.16 17.13
C SER A 32 7.13 0.09 15.65
N GLN A 33 6.15 0.94 15.35
CA GLN A 33 5.85 1.32 13.96
C GLN A 33 6.97 2.16 13.32
N LYS A 34 7.62 3.04 14.10
CA LYS A 34 8.80 3.81 13.64
C LYS A 34 10.00 2.91 13.37
N GLU A 35 10.22 1.89 14.20
CA GLU A 35 11.28 0.89 13.99
C GLU A 35 11.08 0.09 12.69
N ILE A 36 9.84 -0.34 12.42
CA ILE A 36 9.48 -0.97 11.14
C ILE A 36 9.71 0.00 9.98
N TRP A 37 9.22 1.24 10.09
CA TRP A 37 9.39 2.25 9.05
C TRP A 37 10.87 2.54 8.74
N ALA A 38 11.72 2.63 9.77
CA ALA A 38 13.16 2.80 9.58
C ALA A 38 13.80 1.60 8.89
N SER A 39 13.32 0.39 9.17
CA SER A 39 13.81 -0.85 8.56
C SER A 39 13.45 -0.96 7.08
N VAL A 40 12.21 -0.65 6.70
CA VAL A 40 11.77 -0.71 5.29
C VAL A 40 12.45 0.34 4.39
N ARG A 41 13.01 1.41 4.97
CA ARG A 41 13.76 2.43 4.23
C ARG A 41 15.21 2.04 3.91
N MET A 42 15.69 0.90 4.42
CA MET A 42 17.06 0.45 4.19
C MET A 42 17.28 -0.12 2.78
N SER A 43 16.29 -0.82 2.24
CA SER A 43 16.28 -1.32 0.85
C SER A 43 14.88 -1.76 0.42
N ASP A 44 14.68 -1.94 -0.89
CA ASP A 44 13.41 -2.45 -1.42
C ASP A 44 13.12 -3.88 -0.95
N GLU A 45 14.16 -4.71 -0.78
CA GLU A 45 14.02 -6.06 -0.23
C GLU A 45 13.57 -6.04 1.24
N ALA A 46 14.14 -5.14 2.05
CA ALA A 46 13.73 -4.95 3.43
C ALA A 46 12.28 -4.47 3.52
N ASN A 47 11.84 -3.61 2.59
CA ASN A 47 10.44 -3.20 2.48
C ASN A 47 9.53 -4.40 2.17
N CYS A 48 9.86 -5.17 1.13
CA CYS A 48 9.06 -6.33 0.72
C CYS A 48 8.93 -7.40 1.81
N ALA A 49 9.93 -7.52 2.70
CA ALA A 49 9.92 -8.49 3.80
C ALA A 49 8.80 -8.26 4.83
N TYR A 50 8.18 -7.08 4.85
CA TYR A 50 7.04 -6.77 5.74
C TYR A 50 5.68 -6.94 5.06
N ASN A 51 5.63 -7.38 3.80
CA ASN A 51 4.38 -7.71 3.15
C ASN A 51 3.89 -9.10 3.58
N GLU A 52 2.67 -9.16 4.12
CA GLU A 52 1.99 -10.41 4.44
C GLU A 52 0.98 -10.76 3.35
N SER A 53 1.03 -11.99 2.86
CA SER A 53 0.16 -12.48 1.79
C SER A 53 -0.55 -13.76 2.21
N GLN A 54 -1.87 -13.80 2.00
CA GLN A 54 -2.70 -14.94 2.35
C GLN A 54 -3.47 -15.45 1.13
N SER A 55 -3.56 -16.77 0.99
CA SER A 55 -4.29 -17.43 -0.10
C SER A 55 -5.45 -18.25 0.46
N LEU A 56 -6.63 -18.09 -0.14
CA LEU A 56 -7.85 -18.81 0.23
C LEU A 56 -8.34 -19.65 -0.94
N ARG A 57 -8.63 -20.94 -0.70
CA ARG A 57 -9.26 -21.82 -1.69
C ARG A 57 -10.74 -21.98 -1.37
N LEU A 58 -11.58 -21.32 -2.15
CA LEU A 58 -13.04 -21.44 -2.08
C LEU A 58 -13.51 -22.59 -2.99
N ARG A 59 -14.56 -23.31 -2.59
CA ARG A 59 -15.15 -24.40 -3.37
C ARG A 59 -16.64 -24.15 -3.57
N GLY A 60 -17.13 -24.35 -4.78
CA GLY A 60 -18.51 -24.08 -5.19
C GLY A 60 -18.62 -22.85 -6.08
N ASP A 61 -19.85 -22.45 -6.39
CA ASP A 61 -20.12 -21.29 -7.23
C ASP A 61 -19.77 -20.00 -6.48
N LEU A 62 -18.85 -19.21 -7.06
CA LEU A 62 -18.42 -17.94 -6.50
C LEU A 62 -19.12 -16.79 -7.21
N ASN A 63 -19.89 -15.98 -6.47
CA ASN A 63 -20.41 -14.72 -6.98
C ASN A 63 -19.31 -13.65 -6.90
N ILE A 64 -18.66 -13.38 -8.03
CA ILE A 64 -17.55 -12.44 -8.15
C ILE A 64 -17.95 -11.02 -7.73
N ALA A 65 -19.11 -10.53 -8.20
CA ALA A 65 -19.58 -9.19 -7.89
C ALA A 65 -19.83 -9.00 -6.38
N ALA A 66 -20.39 -10.01 -5.72
CA ALA A 66 -20.60 -9.97 -4.27
C ALA A 66 -19.27 -9.98 -3.50
N LEU A 67 -18.28 -10.77 -3.94
CA LEU A 67 -16.95 -10.80 -3.32
C LEU A 67 -16.23 -9.45 -3.46
N GLN A 68 -16.28 -8.83 -4.64
CA GLN A 68 -15.70 -7.51 -4.88
C GLN A 68 -16.34 -6.44 -3.99
N SER A 69 -17.67 -6.42 -3.89
CA SER A 69 -18.38 -5.49 -2.99
C SER A 69 -18.00 -5.72 -1.53
N ALA A 70 -17.96 -6.96 -1.08
CA ALA A 70 -17.61 -7.30 0.30
C ALA A 70 -16.17 -6.88 0.66
N LEU A 71 -15.22 -7.04 -0.26
CA LEU A 71 -13.84 -6.63 -0.03
C LEU A 71 -13.69 -5.10 -0.04
N GLN A 72 -14.40 -4.40 -0.93
CA GLN A 72 -14.45 -2.94 -0.91
C GLN A 72 -15.03 -2.42 0.41
N GLU A 73 -16.15 -3.01 0.88
CA GLU A 73 -16.75 -2.66 2.17
C GLU A 73 -15.80 -2.92 3.35
N LEU A 74 -15.04 -4.02 3.32
CA LEU A 74 -14.05 -4.33 4.35
C LEU A 74 -12.97 -3.24 4.43
N VAL A 75 -12.43 -2.82 3.29
CA VAL A 75 -11.42 -1.75 3.22
C VAL A 75 -11.99 -0.42 3.70
N GLN A 76 -13.24 -0.10 3.33
CA GLN A 76 -13.88 1.12 3.84
C GLN A 76 -14.10 1.09 5.35
N ARG A 77 -14.51 -0.07 5.89
CA ARG A 77 -14.77 -0.28 7.31
C ARG A 77 -13.52 -0.19 8.17
N HIS A 78 -12.36 -0.62 7.67
CA HIS A 78 -11.13 -0.75 8.45
C HIS A 78 -10.09 0.30 8.06
N GLU A 79 -9.89 1.31 8.92
CA GLU A 79 -8.89 2.38 8.74
C GLU A 79 -7.47 1.84 8.52
N ALA A 80 -7.12 0.73 9.18
CA ALA A 80 -5.80 0.10 9.04
C ALA A 80 -5.48 -0.35 7.61
N LEU A 81 -6.51 -0.64 6.79
CA LEU A 81 -6.33 -1.03 5.37
C LEU A 81 -6.19 0.17 4.44
N ARG A 82 -6.36 1.40 4.94
CA ARG A 82 -6.28 2.67 4.21
C ARG A 82 -5.24 3.61 4.83
N MET A 83 -4.29 3.02 5.54
CA MET A 83 -3.28 3.71 6.32
C MET A 83 -1.94 3.70 5.58
N THR A 84 -1.31 4.85 5.48
CA THR A 84 0.06 5.02 5.00
C THR A 84 0.91 5.73 6.05
N PHE A 85 2.24 5.67 5.91
CA PHE A 85 3.15 6.46 6.74
C PHE A 85 3.43 7.81 6.09
N SER A 86 3.58 8.87 6.90
CA SER A 86 4.13 10.14 6.42
C SER A 86 5.55 9.95 5.88
N PRO A 87 6.05 10.86 5.02
CA PRO A 87 7.40 10.74 4.43
C PRO A 87 8.55 10.69 5.45
N ASP A 88 8.30 11.14 6.68
CA ASP A 88 9.23 11.12 7.81
C ASP A 88 8.95 9.97 8.82
N GLY A 89 7.94 9.14 8.56
CA GLY A 89 7.58 7.98 9.40
C GLY A 89 6.97 8.32 10.75
N ARG A 90 6.71 9.61 11.05
CA ARG A 90 6.25 10.05 12.37
C ARG A 90 4.74 9.90 12.55
N GLN A 91 4.00 9.94 11.46
CA GLN A 91 2.54 9.94 11.45
C GLN A 91 2.02 8.81 10.59
N LEU A 92 0.84 8.34 10.97
CA LEU A 92 -0.02 7.49 10.19
C LEU A 92 -1.04 8.40 9.52
N CYS A 93 -1.13 8.34 8.21
CA CYS A 93 -2.08 9.06 7.38
C CYS A 93 -3.19 8.08 6.98
N ILE A 94 -4.44 8.36 7.38
CA ILE A 94 -5.58 7.51 7.06
C ILE A 94 -6.38 8.22 5.97
N ALA A 95 -6.50 7.61 4.80
CA ALA A 95 -7.35 8.13 3.73
C ALA A 95 -8.85 8.06 4.13
N THR A 96 -9.75 8.68 3.38
CA THR A 96 -11.21 8.60 3.59
C THR A 96 -11.81 7.40 2.89
N SER A 97 -11.24 7.06 1.74
CA SER A 97 -11.59 5.92 0.93
C SER A 97 -10.41 5.49 0.10
N GLN A 98 -10.36 4.20 -0.22
CA GLN A 98 -9.39 3.66 -1.17
C GLN A 98 -10.10 2.67 -2.09
N GLU A 99 -9.99 2.87 -3.39
CA GLU A 99 -10.49 1.91 -4.38
C GLU A 99 -9.46 0.78 -4.52
N GLN A 100 -9.91 -0.47 -4.38
CA GLN A 100 -9.03 -1.63 -4.60
C GLN A 100 -9.31 -2.22 -5.97
N GLU A 101 -8.26 -2.34 -6.78
CA GLU A 101 -8.33 -3.15 -7.98
C GLU A 101 -8.27 -4.64 -7.61
N LEU A 102 -9.28 -5.40 -8.02
CA LEU A 102 -9.39 -6.83 -7.76
C LEU A 102 -9.35 -7.59 -9.09
N PRO A 103 -8.15 -7.83 -9.65
CA PRO A 103 -8.02 -8.50 -10.93
C PRO A 103 -8.53 -9.94 -10.84
N LEU A 104 -9.38 -10.32 -11.79
CA LEU A 104 -9.82 -11.69 -11.97
C LEU A 104 -8.91 -12.36 -13.00
N ILE A 105 -8.15 -13.36 -12.55
CA ILE A 105 -7.27 -14.15 -13.39
C ILE A 105 -7.89 -15.56 -13.50
N ASP A 106 -8.24 -15.95 -14.73
CA ASP A 106 -8.66 -17.31 -15.01
C ASP A 106 -7.42 -18.22 -15.10
N LEU A 107 -7.36 -19.23 -14.24
CA LEU A 107 -6.24 -20.17 -14.15
C LEU A 107 -6.54 -21.49 -14.88
N CYS A 108 -7.68 -21.62 -15.57
CA CYS A 108 -8.07 -22.87 -16.25
C CYS A 108 -7.08 -23.32 -17.34
N GLU A 109 -6.36 -22.38 -17.96
CA GLU A 109 -5.37 -22.68 -19.00
C GLU A 109 -3.95 -22.96 -18.46
N LEU A 110 -3.76 -22.86 -17.14
CA LEU A 110 -2.46 -23.13 -16.53
C LEU A 110 -2.29 -24.62 -16.20
N GLU A 111 -1.14 -25.17 -16.57
CA GLU A 111 -0.72 -26.48 -16.11
C GLU A 111 -0.66 -26.51 -14.58
N PRO A 112 -1.25 -27.52 -13.91
CA PRO A 112 -1.23 -27.61 -12.46
C PRO A 112 0.21 -27.60 -11.94
N GLN A 113 0.58 -26.61 -11.12
CA GLN A 113 1.85 -26.63 -10.41
C GLN A 113 1.86 -27.85 -9.47
N LYS A 114 2.88 -28.70 -9.59
CA LYS A 114 3.13 -29.80 -8.65
C LYS A 114 3.32 -29.20 -7.26
N GLU A 115 2.49 -29.63 -6.31
CA GLU A 115 2.60 -29.26 -4.89
C GLU A 115 4.02 -29.48 -4.39
N ILE A 116 4.74 -28.37 -4.12
CA ILE A 116 5.96 -28.41 -3.32
C ILE A 116 5.48 -28.43 -1.87
N ASN A 117 5.40 -29.63 -1.29
CA ASN A 117 5.16 -29.79 0.14
C ASN A 117 6.29 -29.08 0.90
N ASN A 118 5.91 -28.11 1.73
CA ASN A 118 6.77 -27.52 2.75
C ASN A 118 6.74 -28.40 4.01
#